data_AF-A0A7S3W368-F1
#
_entry.id   AF-A0A7S3W368-F1
#
_cell.length_a   1.000
_cell.length_b   1.000
_cell.length_c   1.000
_cell.angle_alpha   90.00
_cell.angle_beta   90.00
_cell.angle_gamma   90.00
#
_symmetry.space_group_name_H-M   'P 1'
#
loop_
_entity.id
_entity.type
_entity.pdbx_description
1 polymer ?
#
loop_
_entity_poly.entity_id
_entity_poly.type
_entity_poly.pdbx_seq_one_letter_code
_entity_poly.pdbx_strand_id
1 'polypeptide(L)'
;VAAAPISLTDEDRQMTVEQYLKAAASERAAALKRHGEELIERYDAEFKRARKVLRDAAVEAQARSADDSERDDSERDEVPRKTATTSEPSGSSEPSVDAFALVGIRGVHQGKIFKVEPAADRKTWSIGRTAENDFCLSGDDEVSSVHAKVSFDRKQFKLQAREGEPAGRDRADRRARARLPSGRTSARPT
;
A
#
# COMPACT_ATOMS: atom_id res chain seq x y z
N VAL A 1 -18.74 -6.42 -21.33
CA VAL A 1 -19.06 -7.84 -21.12
C VAL A 1 -20.57 -7.97 -21.10
N ALA A 2 -21.18 -8.71 -22.02
CA ALA A 2 -22.61 -8.99 -21.96
C ALA A 2 -22.86 -10.05 -20.89
N ALA A 3 -23.74 -9.76 -19.92
CA ALA A 3 -24.17 -10.78 -18.96
C ALA A 3 -25.01 -11.82 -19.72
N ALA A 4 -24.67 -13.10 -19.55
CA ALA A 4 -25.48 -14.18 -20.10
C ALA A 4 -26.91 -14.11 -19.51
N PRO A 5 -27.95 -14.46 -20.29
CA PRO A 5 -29.32 -14.46 -19.78
C PRO A 5 -29.43 -15.42 -18.59
N ILE A 6 -29.94 -14.90 -17.46
CA ILE A 6 -30.10 -15.69 -16.23
C ILE A 6 -31.27 -16.64 -16.44
N SER A 7 -30.95 -17.89 -16.78
CA SER A 7 -31.92 -18.98 -16.89
C SER A 7 -32.36 -19.43 -15.50
N LEU A 8 -33.53 -18.99 -15.08
CA LEU A 8 -34.18 -19.46 -13.84
C LEU A 8 -34.49 -20.95 -13.93
N THR A 9 -34.00 -21.72 -12.96
CA THR A 9 -34.32 -23.15 -12.78
C THR A 9 -35.78 -23.34 -12.36
N ASP A 10 -36.29 -24.57 -12.45
CA ASP A 10 -37.65 -24.86 -11.98
C ASP A 10 -37.80 -24.80 -10.45
N GLU A 11 -36.69 -24.84 -9.71
CA GLU A 11 -36.63 -24.59 -8.27
C GLU A 11 -36.67 -23.07 -7.96
N ASP A 12 -35.95 -22.24 -8.74
CA ASP A 12 -36.03 -20.78 -8.63
C ASP A 12 -37.45 -20.24 -8.88
N ARG A 13 -38.19 -20.86 -9.80
CA ARG A 13 -39.57 -20.50 -10.14
C ARG A 13 -40.58 -20.80 -9.04
N GLN A 14 -40.23 -21.64 -8.06
CA GLN A 14 -41.06 -21.98 -6.92
C GLN A 14 -40.77 -21.09 -5.69
N MET A 15 -39.66 -20.35 -5.70
CA MET A 15 -39.29 -19.42 -4.63
C MET A 15 -39.99 -18.07 -4.78
N THR A 16 -40.23 -17.37 -3.66
CA THR A 16 -40.60 -15.95 -3.73
C THR A 16 -39.41 -15.11 -4.19
N VAL A 17 -39.67 -13.92 -4.77
CA VAL A 17 -38.61 -13.02 -5.25
C VAL A 17 -37.61 -12.68 -4.14
N GLU A 18 -38.07 -12.49 -2.90
CA GLU A 18 -37.19 -12.24 -1.75
C GLU A 18 -36.30 -13.45 -1.40
N GLN A 19 -36.87 -14.67 -1.44
CA GLN A 19 -36.13 -15.90 -1.19
C GLN A 19 -35.06 -16.12 -2.26
N TYR A 20 -35.42 -15.97 -3.54
CA TYR A 20 -34.49 -16.07 -4.68
C TYR A 20 -33.34 -15.05 -4.56
N LEU A 21 -33.65 -13.77 -4.33
CA LEU A 21 -32.63 -12.73 -4.19
C LEU A 21 -31.69 -12.99 -3.00
N LYS A 22 -32.23 -13.48 -1.88
CA LYS A 22 -31.43 -13.84 -0.69
C LYS A 22 -30.54 -15.07 -0.94
N ALA A 23 -31.05 -16.08 -1.64
CA ALA A 23 -30.30 -17.26 -2.04
C ALA A 23 -29.15 -16.88 -3.00
N ALA A 24 -29.45 -16.15 -4.08
CA ALA A 24 -28.46 -15.69 -5.05
C ALA A 24 -27.40 -14.76 -4.43
N ALA A 25 -27.78 -13.89 -3.48
CA ALA A 25 -26.81 -13.06 -2.75
C ALA A 25 -25.89 -13.91 -1.85
N SER A 26 -26.45 -14.90 -1.14
CA SER A 26 -25.71 -15.83 -0.30
C SER A 26 -24.73 -16.69 -1.12
N GLU A 27 -25.17 -17.22 -2.26
CA GLU A 27 -24.34 -18.01 -3.17
C GLU A 27 -23.18 -17.19 -3.73
N ARG A 28 -23.44 -15.97 -4.19
CA ARG A 28 -22.39 -15.05 -4.67
C ARG A 28 -21.39 -14.70 -3.57
N ALA A 29 -21.85 -14.46 -2.34
CA ALA A 29 -20.98 -14.22 -1.19
C ALA A 29 -20.10 -15.46 -0.87
N ALA A 30 -20.67 -16.67 -0.92
CA ALA A 30 -19.95 -17.91 -0.71
C ALA A 30 -18.93 -18.21 -1.83
N ALA A 31 -19.27 -17.91 -3.08
CA ALA A 31 -18.36 -18.04 -4.23
C ALA A 31 -17.21 -17.04 -4.14
N LEU A 32 -17.48 -15.78 -3.79
CA LEU A 32 -16.45 -14.76 -3.53
C LEU A 32 -15.52 -15.15 -2.38
N LYS A 33 -16.07 -15.72 -1.28
CA LYS A 33 -15.27 -16.20 -0.15
C LYS A 33 -14.31 -17.32 -0.59
N ARG A 34 -14.82 -18.34 -1.27
CA ARG A 34 -14.02 -19.46 -1.81
C ARG A 34 -12.91 -18.97 -2.76
N HIS A 35 -13.24 -18.08 -3.69
CA HIS A 35 -12.26 -17.49 -4.60
C HIS A 35 -11.20 -16.65 -3.88
N GLY A 36 -11.59 -15.93 -2.80
CA GLY A 36 -10.65 -15.21 -1.95
C GLY A 36 -9.68 -16.15 -1.20
N GLU A 37 -10.20 -17.26 -0.67
CA GLU A 37 -9.41 -18.30 0.00
C GLU A 37 -8.42 -18.97 -0.98
N GLU A 38 -8.86 -19.32 -2.20
CA GLU A 38 -8.00 -19.85 -3.26
C GLU A 38 -6.88 -18.87 -3.68
N LEU A 39 -7.19 -17.57 -3.78
CA LEU A 39 -6.18 -16.55 -4.11
C LEU A 39 -5.12 -16.44 -3.01
N ILE A 40 -5.53 -16.45 -1.73
CA ILE A 40 -4.60 -16.42 -0.60
C ILE A 40 -3.67 -17.65 -0.66
N GLU A 41 -4.21 -18.85 -0.86
CA GLU A 41 -3.41 -20.08 -0.94
C GLU A 41 -2.40 -20.04 -2.10
N ARG A 42 -2.80 -19.54 -3.28
CA ARG A 42 -1.90 -19.36 -4.43
C ARG A 42 -0.76 -18.38 -4.12
N TYR A 43 -1.06 -17.21 -3.55
CA TYR A 43 -0.03 -16.24 -3.16
C TYR A 43 0.91 -16.80 -2.09
N ASP A 44 0.39 -17.55 -1.12
CA ASP A 44 1.19 -18.22 -0.09
C ASP A 44 2.16 -19.26 -0.68
N ALA A 45 1.69 -20.03 -1.67
CA ALA A 45 2.51 -21.00 -2.39
C ALA A 45 3.59 -20.31 -3.25
N GLU A 46 3.27 -19.23 -3.95
CA GLU A 46 4.22 -18.42 -4.73
C GLU A 46 5.27 -17.77 -3.82
N PHE A 47 4.87 -17.19 -2.68
CA PHE A 47 5.78 -16.60 -1.71
C PHE A 47 6.75 -17.66 -1.12
N LYS A 48 6.24 -18.85 -0.78
CA LYS A 48 7.08 -19.98 -0.33
C LYS A 48 8.09 -20.42 -1.40
N ARG A 49 7.68 -20.45 -2.68
CA ARG A 49 8.58 -20.75 -3.82
C ARG A 49 9.64 -19.67 -4.00
N ALA A 50 9.26 -18.38 -4.05
CA ALA A 50 10.19 -17.27 -4.20
C ALA A 50 11.23 -17.23 -3.06
N ARG A 51 10.78 -17.41 -1.81
CA ARG A 51 11.67 -17.48 -0.64
C ARG A 51 12.61 -18.69 -0.69
N LYS A 52 12.19 -19.81 -1.28
CA LYS A 52 13.08 -20.96 -1.51
C LYS A 52 14.16 -20.59 -2.54
N VAL A 53 13.79 -20.08 -3.71
CA VAL A 53 14.75 -19.68 -4.76
C VAL A 53 15.80 -18.69 -4.25
N LEU A 54 15.39 -17.69 -3.46
CA LEU A 54 16.32 -16.73 -2.85
C LEU A 54 17.29 -17.38 -1.85
N ARG A 55 16.83 -18.37 -1.07
CA ARG A 55 17.71 -19.11 -0.15
C ARG A 55 18.69 -19.98 -0.93
N ASP A 56 18.21 -20.73 -1.91
CA ASP A 56 19.02 -21.66 -2.70
C ASP A 56 20.11 -20.88 -3.46
N ALA A 57 19.77 -19.72 -4.05
CA ALA A 57 20.73 -18.82 -4.68
C ALA A 57 21.78 -18.24 -3.71
N ALA A 58 21.39 -17.91 -2.47
CA ALA A 58 22.33 -17.44 -1.46
C ALA A 58 23.30 -18.55 -1.01
N VAL A 59 22.82 -19.80 -0.87
CA VAL A 59 23.65 -20.97 -0.58
C VAL A 59 24.61 -21.26 -1.73
N GLU A 60 24.15 -21.20 -2.99
CA GLU A 60 25.03 -21.33 -4.15
C GLU A 60 26.11 -20.24 -4.22
N ALA A 61 25.76 -18.98 -3.93
CA ALA A 61 26.73 -17.89 -3.90
C ALA A 61 27.80 -18.11 -2.82
N GLN A 62 27.39 -18.55 -1.63
CA GLN A 62 28.30 -18.87 -0.53
C GLN A 62 29.20 -20.08 -0.86
N ALA A 63 28.66 -21.12 -1.50
CA ALA A 63 29.44 -22.27 -1.96
C ALA A 63 30.49 -21.86 -3.01
N ARG A 64 30.11 -21.05 -4.01
CA ARG A 64 31.07 -20.52 -5.01
C ARG A 64 32.17 -19.67 -4.37
N SER A 65 31.87 -18.91 -3.32
CA SER A 65 32.88 -18.10 -2.60
C SER A 65 33.85 -18.91 -1.73
N ALA A 66 33.57 -20.19 -1.45
CA ALA A 66 34.45 -21.07 -0.67
C ALA A 66 35.37 -21.95 -1.54
N ASP A 67 35.05 -22.11 -2.82
CA ASP A 67 35.82 -22.90 -3.79
C ASP A 67 36.97 -22.09 -4.43
N ASP A 68 36.86 -20.76 -4.42
CA ASP A 68 37.86 -19.81 -4.99
C ASP A 68 38.98 -19.43 -3.98
N SER A 69 39.05 -20.11 -2.83
CA SER A 69 40.02 -19.82 -1.76
C SER A 69 41.18 -20.83 -1.61
N GLU A 70 41.25 -21.88 -2.43
CA GLU A 70 42.36 -22.86 -2.40
C GLU A 70 43.37 -22.66 -3.55
N ARG A 71 44.02 -21.49 -3.59
CA ARG A 71 45.27 -21.25 -4.35
C ARG A 71 45.99 -19.97 -3.90
N ASP A 72 46.96 -20.10 -2.99
CA ASP A 72 48.38 -19.79 -3.27
C ASP A 72 49.26 -20.13 -2.04
N ASP A 73 49.67 -21.39 -1.93
CA ASP A 73 50.74 -21.81 -0.99
C ASP A 73 52.10 -21.71 -1.70
N SER A 74 52.86 -20.65 -1.43
CA SER A 74 54.30 -20.59 -1.75
C SER A 74 55.02 -19.56 -0.86
N GLU A 75 55.84 -20.08 0.05
CA GLU A 75 56.64 -19.33 1.02
C GLU A 75 57.73 -18.46 0.34
N ARG A 76 58.00 -17.25 0.86
CA ARG A 76 59.39 -16.81 1.11
C ARG A 76 59.58 -15.61 2.04
N ASP A 77 60.39 -15.89 3.07
CA ASP A 77 61.31 -15.00 3.80
C ASP A 77 60.76 -13.83 4.65
N GLU A 78 61.55 -13.50 5.68
CA GLU A 78 61.04 -13.09 7.00
C GLU A 78 61.56 -11.71 7.47
N VAL A 79 60.68 -10.93 8.11
CA VAL A 79 60.93 -9.81 9.08
C VAL A 79 61.76 -8.56 8.65
N PRO A 80 61.65 -7.38 9.34
CA PRO A 80 61.03 -7.13 10.65
C PRO A 80 59.95 -6.05 10.77
N ARG A 81 59.15 -6.22 11.83
CA ARG A 81 58.06 -5.34 12.29
C ARG A 81 58.52 -3.92 12.60
N LYS A 82 57.78 -2.91 12.12
CA LYS A 82 57.49 -1.68 12.88
C LYS A 82 56.02 -1.28 12.76
N THR A 83 55.49 -0.90 13.91
CA THR A 83 54.11 -0.58 14.27
C THR A 83 53.38 0.40 13.36
N ALA A 84 52.15 0.03 12.97
CA ALA A 84 50.93 0.84 12.94
C ALA A 84 51.02 2.33 12.56
N THR A 85 50.52 2.66 11.37
CA THR A 85 49.25 3.44 11.28
C THR A 85 48.47 2.92 10.08
N THR A 86 47.37 2.20 10.32
CA THR A 86 46.41 1.88 9.25
C THR A 86 45.75 3.19 8.82
N SER A 87 45.99 3.60 7.58
CA SER A 87 45.20 4.65 6.94
C SER A 87 43.81 4.08 6.64
N GLU A 88 42.93 4.09 7.65
CA GLU A 88 41.53 3.78 7.46
C GLU A 88 40.96 4.75 6.41
N PRO A 89 40.34 4.27 5.31
CA PRO A 89 39.40 5.13 4.62
C PRO A 89 38.29 5.44 5.63
N SER A 90 38.02 6.71 5.88
CA SER A 90 36.88 7.15 6.70
C SER A 90 35.56 6.88 5.99
N GLY A 91 35.25 5.60 5.80
CA GLY A 91 33.90 5.11 5.57
C GLY A 91 33.11 5.40 6.82
N SER A 92 32.40 6.53 6.82
CA SER A 92 31.47 6.90 7.86
C SER A 92 30.46 5.77 8.06
N SER A 93 30.68 4.94 9.07
CA SER A 93 29.77 3.88 9.49
C SER A 93 28.60 4.49 10.26
N GLU A 94 27.91 5.44 9.62
CA GLU A 94 26.55 5.76 10.02
C GLU A 94 25.75 4.45 10.01
N PRO A 95 25.02 4.13 11.09
CA PRO A 95 24.28 2.90 11.17
C PRO A 95 23.24 2.90 10.05
N SER A 96 23.40 1.98 9.09
CA SER A 96 22.54 1.85 7.91
C SER A 96 21.09 1.90 8.34
N VAL A 97 20.41 2.99 8.01
CA VAL A 97 19.01 3.15 8.35
C VAL A 97 18.21 2.22 7.45
N ASP A 98 17.50 1.27 8.05
CA ASP A 98 16.67 0.31 7.31
C ASP A 98 15.65 1.05 6.44
N ALA A 99 15.92 1.12 5.15
CA ALA A 99 14.95 1.57 4.17
C ALA A 99 13.84 0.52 4.03
N PHE A 100 12.62 0.98 3.76
CA PHE A 100 11.50 0.08 3.46
C PHE A 100 10.71 0.57 2.25
N ALA A 101 9.77 -0.24 1.78
CA ALA A 101 8.88 0.15 0.70
C ALA A 101 7.41 -0.09 1.10
N LEU A 102 6.55 0.84 0.70
CA LEU A 102 5.10 0.66 0.69
C LEU A 102 4.73 0.03 -0.65
N VAL A 103 4.03 -1.10 -0.62
CA VAL A 103 3.57 -1.81 -1.82
C VAL A 103 2.05 -1.80 -1.86
N GLY A 104 1.46 -1.37 -2.98
CA GLY A 104 0.03 -1.45 -3.20
C GLY A 104 -0.41 -2.90 -3.37
N ILE A 105 -1.07 -3.48 -2.35
CA ILE A 105 -1.55 -4.88 -2.40
C ILE A 105 -2.85 -4.99 -3.20
N ARG A 106 -3.66 -3.92 -3.24
CA ARG A 106 -4.99 -3.88 -3.87
C ARG A 106 -5.36 -2.45 -4.30
N GLY A 107 -6.43 -2.32 -5.08
CA GLY A 107 -6.98 -1.03 -5.52
C GLY A 107 -6.27 -0.46 -6.75
N VAL A 108 -6.50 0.81 -7.05
CA VAL A 108 -6.01 1.50 -8.27
C VAL A 108 -4.49 1.46 -8.40
N HIS A 109 -3.76 1.39 -7.28
CA HIS A 109 -2.29 1.36 -7.23
C HIS A 109 -1.72 -0.04 -6.92
N GLN A 110 -2.45 -1.12 -7.22
CA GLN A 110 -1.95 -2.49 -7.02
C GLN A 110 -0.63 -2.71 -7.80
N GLY A 111 0.36 -3.31 -7.15
CA GLY A 111 1.71 -3.53 -7.67
C GLY A 111 2.63 -2.31 -7.65
N LYS A 112 2.12 -1.11 -7.34
CA LYS A 112 2.93 0.11 -7.24
C LYS A 112 3.80 0.08 -5.98
N ILE A 113 5.07 0.46 -6.12
CA ILE A 113 6.06 0.46 -5.03
C ILE A 113 6.49 1.90 -4.76
N PHE A 114 6.37 2.34 -3.52
CA PHE A 114 6.88 3.62 -3.04
C PHE A 114 8.02 3.36 -2.05
N LYS A 115 9.23 3.82 -2.39
CA LYS A 115 10.40 3.65 -1.53
C LYS A 115 10.45 4.71 -0.43
N VAL A 116 10.82 4.28 0.77
CA VAL A 116 11.04 5.11 1.95
C VAL A 116 12.49 4.93 2.39
N GLU A 117 13.36 5.81 1.90
CA GLU A 117 14.81 5.82 2.14
C GLU A 117 15.14 7.08 2.96
N PRO A 118 15.33 6.99 4.30
CA PRO A 118 15.68 8.15 5.11
C PRO A 118 17.09 8.65 4.81
N ALA A 119 17.20 9.97 4.71
CA ALA A 119 18.47 10.67 4.54
C ALA A 119 18.65 11.74 5.65
N ALA A 120 19.81 12.37 5.70
CA ALA A 120 20.11 13.40 6.69
C ALA A 120 19.11 14.57 6.61
N ASP A 121 18.72 14.94 5.39
CA ASP A 121 17.78 15.99 4.97
C ASP A 121 16.32 15.49 4.84
N ARG A 122 16.10 14.23 4.44
CA ARG A 122 14.75 13.67 4.20
C ARG A 122 14.32 12.67 5.27
N LYS A 123 13.39 13.10 6.14
CA LYS A 123 12.84 12.30 7.27
C LYS A 123 11.31 12.26 7.31
N THR A 124 10.63 12.78 6.30
CA THR A 124 9.16 12.79 6.24
C THR A 124 8.71 12.65 4.79
N TRP A 125 7.62 11.90 4.59
CA TRP A 125 6.96 11.66 3.31
C TRP A 125 5.46 11.88 3.48
N SER A 126 4.88 12.71 2.64
CA SER A 126 3.46 13.00 2.55
C SER A 126 2.74 11.97 1.67
N ILE A 127 1.51 11.60 2.04
CA ILE A 127 0.66 10.65 1.33
C ILE A 127 -0.68 11.31 1.07
N GLY A 128 -1.11 11.32 -0.18
CA GLY A 128 -2.37 11.95 -0.58
C GLY A 128 -2.68 11.79 -2.06
N ARG A 129 -3.85 12.28 -2.47
CA ARG A 129 -4.37 12.12 -3.83
C ARG A 129 -3.71 13.05 -4.85
N THR A 130 -3.12 14.16 -4.42
CA THR A 130 -2.57 15.19 -5.33
C THR A 130 -1.07 15.02 -5.57
N ALA A 131 -0.58 15.56 -6.69
CA ALA A 131 0.78 15.33 -7.20
C ALA A 131 1.88 16.01 -6.37
N GLU A 132 1.54 16.92 -5.46
CA GLU A 132 2.46 17.58 -4.54
C GLU A 132 2.86 16.70 -3.35
N ASN A 133 2.21 15.54 -3.17
CA ASN A 133 2.58 14.56 -2.15
C ASN A 133 3.71 13.65 -2.63
N ASP A 134 4.62 13.28 -1.73
CA ASP A 134 5.69 12.31 -1.99
C ASP A 134 5.14 10.98 -2.54
N PHE A 135 4.06 10.48 -1.94
CA PHE A 135 3.35 9.28 -2.36
C PHE A 135 1.96 9.64 -2.88
N CYS A 136 1.90 10.00 -4.17
CA CYS A 136 0.68 10.32 -4.88
C CYS A 136 -0.16 9.07 -5.21
N LEU A 137 -1.39 9.05 -4.68
CA LEU A 137 -2.44 8.05 -4.88
C LEU A 137 -3.60 8.63 -5.71
N SER A 138 -3.28 9.17 -6.88
CA SER A 138 -4.27 9.73 -7.81
C SER A 138 -5.28 8.70 -8.31
N GLY A 139 -6.53 9.11 -8.55
CA GLY A 139 -7.60 8.22 -9.02
C GLY A 139 -8.21 7.32 -7.93
N ASP A 140 -7.82 7.48 -6.67
CA ASP A 140 -8.49 6.89 -5.52
C ASP A 140 -9.35 7.97 -4.85
N ASP A 141 -10.68 7.80 -4.87
CA ASP A 141 -11.62 8.81 -4.36
C ASP A 141 -11.77 8.79 -2.83
N GLU A 142 -11.37 7.69 -2.16
CA GLU A 142 -11.37 7.60 -0.69
C GLU A 142 -10.15 8.31 -0.08
N VAL A 143 -9.12 8.58 -0.88
CA VAL A 143 -7.90 9.29 -0.45
C VAL A 143 -8.10 10.81 -0.56
N SER A 144 -7.89 11.52 0.55
CA SER A 144 -7.93 12.99 0.58
C SER A 144 -6.69 13.62 -0.08
N SER A 145 -6.76 14.91 -0.40
CA SER A 145 -5.65 15.64 -1.04
C SER A 145 -4.34 15.55 -0.25
N VAL A 146 -4.44 15.66 1.08
CA VAL A 146 -3.41 15.25 2.05
C VAL A 146 -4.10 14.30 3.02
N HIS A 147 -3.60 13.07 3.16
CA HIS A 147 -4.29 11.98 3.85
C HIS A 147 -3.50 11.46 5.05
N ALA A 148 -2.22 11.15 4.84
CA ALA A 148 -1.33 10.68 5.88
C ALA A 148 0.08 11.21 5.66
N LYS A 149 0.96 10.96 6.63
CA LYS A 149 2.41 11.12 6.46
C LYS A 149 3.14 9.96 7.13
N VAL A 150 4.27 9.58 6.55
CA VAL A 150 5.29 8.76 7.21
C VAL A 150 6.38 9.71 7.71
N SER A 151 6.80 9.56 8.96
CA SER A 151 7.94 10.28 9.53
C SER A 151 8.93 9.30 10.14
N PHE A 152 10.22 9.55 9.94
CA PHE A 152 11.31 8.80 10.54
C PHE A 152 11.98 9.60 11.66
N ASP A 153 11.91 9.10 12.89
CA ASP A 153 12.46 9.74 14.08
C ASP A 153 12.99 8.68 15.06
N ARG A 154 14.14 8.94 15.71
CA ARG A 154 14.81 8.02 16.65
C ARG A 154 14.94 6.57 16.16
N LYS A 155 15.31 6.37 14.88
CA LYS A 155 15.40 5.06 14.21
C LYS A 155 14.06 4.30 14.10
N GLN A 156 12.93 5.00 14.16
CA GLN A 156 11.59 4.42 14.03
C GLN A 156 10.77 5.16 12.98
N PHE A 157 10.04 4.39 12.17
CA PHE A 157 8.99 4.93 11.29
C PHE A 157 7.67 5.04 12.02
N LYS A 158 6.97 6.16 11.80
CA LYS A 158 5.64 6.43 12.34
C LYS A 158 4.74 6.84 11.19
N LEU A 159 3.66 6.10 10.98
CA LEU A 159 2.56 6.50 10.12
C LEU A 159 1.59 7.34 10.96
N GLN A 160 1.26 8.54 10.48
CA GLN A 160 0.26 9.41 11.10
C GLN A 160 -0.78 9.76 10.04
N ALA A 161 -2.03 9.36 10.25
CA ALA A 161 -3.15 9.97 9.54
C ALA A 161 -3.18 11.47 9.89
N ARG A 162 -3.54 12.33 8.94
CA ARG A 162 -4.04 13.65 9.32
C ARG A 162 -5.48 13.48 9.78
N GLU A 163 -5.75 13.78 11.05
CA GLU A 163 -7.12 14.05 11.48
C GLU A 163 -7.66 15.17 10.60
N GLY A 164 -8.71 14.86 9.83
CA GLY A 164 -9.38 15.86 9.02
C GLY A 164 -10.24 16.74 9.92
N GLU A 165 -10.15 18.05 9.72
CA GLU A 165 -11.39 18.83 9.75
C GLU A 165 -12.41 18.10 8.85
N PRO A 166 -13.68 17.96 9.28
CA PRO A 166 -14.66 17.19 8.54
C PRO A 166 -14.77 17.76 7.13
N ALA A 167 -14.57 16.88 6.13
CA ALA A 167 -14.65 17.23 4.72
C ALA A 167 -15.88 18.10 4.50
N GLY A 168 -15.65 19.36 4.10
CA GLY A 168 -16.69 20.37 4.06
C GLY A 168 -17.82 19.89 3.16
N ARG A 169 -19.01 19.64 3.75
CA ARG A 169 -20.22 19.39 2.97
C ARG A 169 -20.36 20.52 1.96
N ASP A 170 -20.34 20.18 0.67
CA ASP A 170 -20.40 21.15 -0.41
C ASP A 170 -21.53 22.15 -0.16
N ARG A 171 -21.15 23.43 -0.01
CA ARG A 171 -22.10 24.55 0.02
C ARG A 171 -22.57 24.86 -1.40
N ALA A 172 -23.19 23.86 -2.03
CA ALA A 172 -23.66 23.91 -3.40
C ALA A 172 -25.18 23.73 -3.54
N ASP A 173 -25.98 23.96 -2.47
CA ASP A 173 -27.44 23.94 -2.61
C ASP A 173 -28.24 24.86 -1.64
N ARG A 174 -27.87 26.15 -1.57
CA ARG A 174 -28.70 27.22 -0.96
C ARG A 174 -28.69 28.54 -1.76
N ARG A 175 -28.98 28.46 -3.06
CA ARG A 175 -29.41 29.63 -3.87
C ARG A 175 -30.55 29.31 -4.84
N ALA A 176 -31.58 28.62 -4.34
CA ALA A 176 -32.89 28.57 -5.00
C ALA A 176 -34.00 28.70 -3.96
N ARG A 177 -34.97 29.60 -4.22
CA ARG A 177 -36.14 29.95 -3.36
C ARG A 177 -35.74 30.70 -2.07
N ALA A 178 -36.33 31.84 -1.70
CA ALA A 178 -37.42 32.60 -2.32
C ALA A 178 -37.20 34.12 -2.21
N ARG A 179 -37.39 34.82 -3.33
CA ARG A 179 -37.89 36.21 -3.32
C ARG A 179 -39.29 36.18 -3.90
N LEU A 180 -40.29 36.19 -3.02
CA LEU A 180 -41.65 36.60 -3.37
C LEU A 180 -41.87 38.00 -2.78
N PRO A 181 -42.38 38.98 -3.54
CA PRO A 181 -42.65 40.30 -3.01
C PRO A 181 -43.89 40.25 -2.10
N SER A 182 -43.75 40.68 -0.85
CA SER A 182 -44.88 40.86 0.05
C SER A 182 -45.74 42.05 -0.40
N GLY A 183 -46.84 41.73 -1.07
CA GLY A 183 -47.90 42.67 -1.39
C GLY A 183 -48.51 43.31 -0.14
N ARG A 184 -49.05 44.51 -0.32
CA ARG A 184 -49.63 45.39 0.71
C ARG A 184 -51.17 45.26 0.72
N THR A 185 -51.84 45.74 1.78
CA THR A 185 -53.32 45.66 2.04
C THR A 185 -53.77 44.24 2.45
N SER A 186 -54.81 43.97 3.25
CA SER A 186 -55.76 44.75 4.09
C SER A 186 -56.45 43.74 5.06
N ALA A 187 -57.14 44.05 6.18
CA ALA A 187 -57.44 45.29 6.92
C ALA A 187 -57.75 44.93 8.42
N ARG A 188 -58.40 45.82 9.18
CA ARG A 188 -58.97 45.58 10.53
C ARG A 188 -60.42 45.07 10.47
N PRO A 189 -60.86 44.22 11.42
CA PRO A 189 -62.23 44.25 11.93
C PRO A 189 -62.34 45.15 13.17
N THR A 190 -63.53 45.71 13.37
CA THR A 190 -64.07 46.21 14.64
C THR A 190 -65.16 45.26 15.10
#